data_AF-A0A6A6Q1F3-F1
#
_entry.id   AF-A0A6A6Q1F3-F1
#
_cell.length_a   1.000
_cell.length_b   1.000
_cell.length_c   1.000
_cell.angle_alpha   90.00
_cell.angle_beta   90.00
_cell.angle_gamma   90.00
#
_symmetry.space_group_name_H-M   'P 1'
#
loop_
_entity.id
_entity.type
_entity.pdbx_description
1 polymer ?
#
loop_
_entity_poly.entity_id
_entity_poly.type
_entity_poly.pdbx_seq_one_letter_code
_entity_poly.pdbx_strand_id
1 'polypeptide(L)'
;MSDANLNVLITTFAGLGLPRTLSLPSHNTTRICDVVDTLYTRLPTLNHRLCLTTTTNRSLHADDNTPLSSLLSNDDDTLLSLRLSAPILGGKGGFGSQLRAAGGRMSSRKKRNQADERQNSSNRNLDGRRLRTIDAAKKLAEHLAKKPGMDAKEKEDRRKKWETVVEVANKREEEIKSGKLGAGGGRLDAEYVEGKEQAEDKTREAVMKAMREGMLQSERTGSESSVEDVEEESEGESSEDDDDDEDEWR
;
A
#
# COMPACT_ATOMS: atom_id res chain seq x y z
N MET A 1 -6.18 37.83 53.82
CA MET A 1 -7.00 37.37 52.69
C MET A 1 -8.10 38.40 52.53
N SER A 2 -8.02 39.22 51.49
CA SER A 2 -9.01 40.25 51.19
C SER A 2 -10.35 39.60 50.87
N ASP A 3 -11.43 40.15 51.41
CA ASP A 3 -12.80 39.71 51.14
C ASP A 3 -13.18 40.10 49.71
N ALA A 4 -13.13 39.14 48.79
CA ALA A 4 -13.38 39.35 47.38
C ALA A 4 -14.74 38.76 46.99
N ASN A 5 -15.50 39.51 46.20
CA ASN A 5 -16.77 39.05 45.65
C ASN A 5 -16.51 37.92 44.65
N LEU A 6 -17.20 36.80 44.84
CA LEU A 6 -17.11 35.60 44.03
C LEU A 6 -18.50 35.27 43.48
N ASN A 7 -18.63 35.17 42.16
CA ASN A 7 -19.89 34.73 41.55
C ASN A 7 -19.88 33.21 41.37
N VAL A 8 -20.77 32.52 42.08
CA VAL A 8 -20.93 31.08 41.98
C VAL A 8 -21.99 30.77 40.93
N LEU A 9 -21.56 30.14 39.84
CA LEU A 9 -22.42 29.72 38.74
C LEU A 9 -22.74 28.24 38.88
N ILE A 10 -23.98 27.92 39.23
CA ILE A 10 -24.45 26.55 39.40
C ILE A 10 -25.21 26.14 38.15
N THR A 11 -24.63 25.23 37.39
CA THR A 11 -25.30 24.59 36.25
C THR A 11 -26.31 23.57 36.76
N THR A 12 -27.58 23.75 36.40
CA THR A 12 -28.69 22.90 36.80
C THR A 12 -29.16 22.03 35.64
N PHE A 13 -30.11 21.13 35.90
CA PHE A 13 -30.74 20.28 34.89
C PHE A 13 -32.26 20.53 34.82
N ALA A 14 -32.87 20.12 33.71
CA ALA A 14 -34.29 20.32 33.48
C ALA A 14 -35.16 19.55 34.49
N GLY A 15 -36.33 20.10 34.82
CA GLY A 15 -37.28 19.48 35.76
C GLY A 15 -37.20 20.01 37.19
N LEU A 16 -36.26 20.92 37.50
CA LEU A 16 -36.12 21.54 38.83
C LEU A 16 -36.91 22.84 39.01
N GLY A 17 -37.56 23.36 37.97
CA GLY A 17 -38.20 24.69 38.02
C GLY A 17 -37.23 25.87 38.15
N LEU A 18 -35.92 25.62 38.01
CA LEU A 18 -34.85 26.60 38.05
C LEU A 18 -34.33 26.91 36.64
N PRO A 19 -33.71 28.09 36.43
CA PRO A 19 -32.98 28.38 35.20
C PRO A 19 -31.81 27.40 35.02
N ARG A 20 -31.39 27.17 33.76
CA ARG A 20 -30.26 26.29 33.41
C ARG A 20 -28.96 26.62 34.14
N THR A 21 -28.77 27.89 34.48
CA THR A 21 -27.65 28.37 35.27
C THR A 21 -28.20 29.28 36.36
N LEU A 22 -27.95 28.93 37.62
CA LEU A 22 -28.26 29.74 38.78
C LEU A 22 -26.99 30.51 39.17
N SER A 23 -27.10 31.83 39.33
CA SER A 23 -26.02 32.66 39.85
C SER A 23 -26.27 32.96 41.33
N LEU A 24 -25.29 32.66 42.17
CA LEU A 24 -25.27 33.02 43.59
C LEU A 24 -24.06 33.93 43.83
N PRO A 25 -24.27 35.24 44.07
CA PRO A 25 -23.18 36.09 44.54
C PRO A 25 -22.82 35.69 45.97
N SER A 26 -21.53 35.42 46.20
CA SER A 26 -20.99 35.05 47.51
C SER A 26 -19.62 35.71 47.72
N HIS A 27 -19.03 35.49 48.89
CA HIS A 27 -17.68 35.94 49.22
C HIS A 27 -16.70 34.78 49.14
N ASN A 28 -15.41 35.07 48.91
CA ASN A 28 -14.36 34.06 48.96
C ASN A 28 -14.19 33.42 50.35
N THR A 29 -14.61 34.12 51.40
CA THR A 29 -14.64 33.65 52.80
C THR A 29 -15.90 32.86 53.15
N THR A 30 -16.94 32.90 52.30
CA THR A 30 -18.17 32.13 52.51
C THR A 30 -17.84 30.64 52.57
N ARG A 31 -18.52 29.91 53.45
CA ARG A 31 -18.29 28.47 53.61
C ARG A 31 -19.08 27.70 52.57
N ILE A 32 -18.58 26.53 52.20
CA ILE A 32 -19.25 25.66 51.23
C ILE A 32 -20.62 25.21 51.76
N CYS A 33 -20.75 24.93 53.06
CA CYS A 33 -22.02 24.60 53.70
C CYS A 33 -23.12 25.65 53.45
N ASP A 34 -22.79 26.95 53.58
CA ASP A 34 -23.76 28.04 53.41
C ASP A 34 -24.26 28.12 51.96
N VAL A 35 -23.38 27.86 50.99
CA VAL A 35 -23.76 27.82 49.56
C VAL A 35 -24.63 26.61 49.26
N VAL A 36 -24.36 25.48 49.90
CA VAL A 36 -25.16 24.26 49.75
C VAL A 36 -26.55 24.45 50.37
N ASP A 37 -26.65 25.05 51.55
CA ASP A 37 -27.92 25.32 52.22
C ASP A 37 -28.76 26.35 51.46
N THR A 38 -28.15 27.43 50.99
CA THR A 38 -28.84 28.42 50.13
C THR A 38 -29.31 27.81 48.80
N LEU A 39 -28.61 26.82 48.26
CA LEU A 39 -29.08 26.07 47.11
C LEU A 39 -30.28 25.18 47.46
N TYR A 40 -30.22 24.43 48.57
CA TYR A 40 -31.30 23.54 49.00
C TYR A 40 -32.59 24.28 49.34
N THR A 41 -32.52 25.50 49.89
CA THR A 41 -33.71 26.34 50.14
C THR A 41 -34.41 26.81 48.85
N ARG A 42 -33.68 26.86 47.73
CA ARG A 42 -34.24 27.24 46.42
C ARG A 42 -34.70 26.05 45.59
N LEU A 43 -34.36 24.83 46.00
CA LEU A 43 -34.74 23.62 45.29
C LEU A 43 -36.13 23.14 45.74
N PRO A 44 -36.94 22.59 44.83
CA PRO A 44 -38.17 21.91 45.21
C PRO A 44 -37.85 20.67 46.04
N THR A 45 -38.82 20.19 46.83
CA THR A 45 -38.70 18.92 47.54
C THR A 45 -38.61 17.77 46.53
N LEU A 46 -37.43 17.14 46.43
CA LEU A 46 -37.15 16.07 45.48
C LEU A 46 -36.90 14.75 46.22
N ASN A 47 -37.39 13.65 45.64
CA ASN A 47 -37.17 12.31 46.16
C ASN A 47 -35.81 11.71 45.75
N HIS A 48 -34.96 12.49 45.09
CA HIS A 48 -33.66 12.06 44.59
C HIS A 48 -32.55 12.79 45.31
N ARG A 49 -31.49 12.05 45.66
CA ARG A 49 -30.25 12.64 46.15
C ARG A 49 -29.68 13.53 45.05
N LEU A 50 -29.28 14.75 45.38
CA LEU A 50 -28.57 15.64 44.47
C LEU A 50 -27.09 15.70 44.87
N CYS A 51 -26.23 15.86 43.87
CA CYS A 51 -24.79 16.00 44.03
C CYS A 51 -24.36 17.34 43.42
N LEU A 52 -23.75 18.18 44.25
CA LEU A 52 -23.10 19.41 43.81
C LEU A 52 -21.61 19.11 43.61
N THR A 53 -21.09 19.37 42.41
CA THR A 53 -19.70 19.08 42.07
C THR A 53 -19.01 20.27 41.42
N THR A 54 -17.70 20.40 41.60
CA THR A 54 -16.86 21.31 40.82
C THR A 54 -16.69 20.82 39.38
N THR A 55 -16.08 21.63 38.51
CA THR A 55 -15.64 21.23 37.16
C THR A 55 -14.65 20.06 37.16
N THR A 56 -13.90 19.89 38.24
CA THR A 56 -12.96 18.79 38.48
C THR A 56 -13.61 17.55 39.11
N ASN A 57 -14.95 17.51 39.19
CA ASN A 57 -15.73 16.44 39.83
C ASN A 57 -15.46 16.24 41.34
N ARG A 58 -14.98 17.27 42.05
CA ARG A 58 -14.94 17.26 43.52
C ARG A 58 -16.35 17.46 44.06
N SER A 59 -16.84 16.52 44.86
CA SER A 59 -18.18 16.60 45.47
C SER A 59 -18.18 17.55 46.67
N LEU A 60 -19.13 18.47 46.69
CA LEU A 60 -19.36 19.42 47.77
C LEU A 60 -20.51 18.93 48.66
N HIS A 61 -20.31 18.98 49.97
CA HIS A 61 -21.23 18.43 50.96
C HIS A 61 -21.68 19.54 51.91
N ALA A 62 -22.86 19.41 52.51
CA ALA A 62 -23.38 20.36 53.49
C ALA A 62 -22.51 20.42 54.77
N ASP A 63 -21.74 19.37 55.06
CA ASP A 63 -20.83 19.32 56.21
C ASP A 63 -19.46 19.99 55.94
N ASP A 64 -19.20 20.46 54.70
CA ASP A 64 -17.91 21.04 54.33
C ASP A 64 -17.81 22.50 54.83
N ASN A 65 -17.00 22.70 55.87
CA ASN A 65 -16.75 23.99 56.51
C ASN A 65 -15.57 24.76 55.88
N THR A 66 -15.01 24.27 54.78
CA THR A 66 -13.92 24.97 54.08
C THR A 66 -14.44 26.21 53.34
N PRO A 67 -13.63 27.27 53.22
CA PRO A 67 -14.01 28.47 52.49
C PRO A 67 -14.05 28.20 50.98
N LEU A 68 -14.86 28.95 50.24
CA LEU A 68 -14.95 28.83 48.78
C LEU A 68 -13.62 29.10 48.07
N SER A 69 -12.74 29.91 48.66
CA SER A 69 -11.38 30.13 48.14
C SER A 69 -10.59 28.83 47.95
N SER A 70 -10.85 27.80 48.76
CA SER A 70 -10.18 26.48 48.63
C SER A 70 -10.50 25.73 47.33
N LEU A 71 -11.58 26.13 46.64
CA LEU A 71 -12.01 25.54 45.38
C LEU A 71 -11.47 26.30 44.16
N LEU A 72 -10.91 27.50 44.36
CA LEU A 72 -10.36 28.31 43.29
C LEU A 72 -8.98 27.79 42.91
N SER A 73 -8.65 27.90 41.62
CA SER A 73 -7.31 27.54 41.13
C SER A 73 -6.33 28.70 41.34
N ASN A 74 -6.82 29.94 41.21
CA ASN A 74 -6.07 31.16 41.50
C ASN A 74 -6.83 32.04 42.50
N ASP A 75 -6.10 32.76 43.35
CA ASP A 75 -6.69 33.66 44.36
C ASP A 75 -7.40 34.89 43.75
N ASP A 76 -7.10 35.22 42.50
CA ASP A 76 -7.70 36.34 41.75
C ASP A 76 -8.99 35.93 40.99
N ASP A 77 -9.37 34.66 41.01
CA ASP A 77 -10.55 34.18 40.29
C ASP A 77 -11.84 34.71 40.96
N THR A 78 -12.65 35.42 40.18
CA THR A 78 -13.94 36.00 40.63
C THR A 78 -15.16 35.14 40.27
N LEU A 79 -14.94 34.00 39.62
CA LEU A 79 -15.98 33.10 39.13
C LEU A 79 -15.72 31.66 39.58
N LEU A 80 -16.72 31.03 40.21
CA LEU A 80 -16.69 29.60 40.57
C LEU A 80 -17.80 28.85 39.84
N SER A 81 -17.43 27.88 39.00
CA SER A 81 -18.40 27.05 38.27
C SER A 81 -18.67 25.73 38.98
N LEU A 82 -19.92 25.50 39.35
CA LEU A 82 -20.42 24.29 39.98
C LEU A 82 -21.48 23.61 39.10
N ARG A 83 -21.67 22.32 39.31
CA ARG A 83 -22.65 21.49 38.61
C ARG A 83 -23.53 20.78 39.61
N LEU A 84 -24.83 20.98 39.47
CA LEU A 84 -25.84 20.20 40.16
C LEU A 84 -26.23 19.01 39.29
N SER A 85 -26.12 17.80 39.84
CA SER A 85 -26.45 16.56 39.15
C SER A 85 -27.29 15.65 40.04
N ALA A 86 -28.15 14.85 39.42
CA ALA A 86 -28.86 13.78 40.11
C ALA A 86 -28.19 12.44 39.76
N PRO A 87 -27.66 11.67 40.73
CA PRO A 87 -27.33 10.27 40.54
C PRO A 87 -28.57 9.51 40.04
N ILE A 88 -28.51 9.11 38.78
CA ILE A 88 -29.49 8.18 38.22
C ILE A 88 -29.14 6.77 38.68
N LEU A 89 -30.16 6.01 39.10
CA LEU A 89 -30.04 4.56 39.28
C LEU A 89 -29.80 3.99 37.88
N GLY A 90 -28.53 3.76 37.53
CA GLY A 90 -28.11 3.49 36.17
C GLY A 90 -28.98 2.47 35.44
N GLY A 91 -29.29 2.75 34.17
CA GLY A 91 -29.80 1.76 33.24
C GLY A 91 -28.64 0.95 32.69
N LYS A 92 -28.74 -0.38 32.75
CA LYS A 92 -27.81 -1.39 32.18
C LYS A 92 -27.57 -1.29 30.65
N GLY A 93 -27.93 -0.19 29.99
CA GLY A 93 -27.97 -0.06 28.54
C GLY A 93 -26.99 0.96 28.00
N GLY A 94 -26.01 0.52 27.21
CA GLY A 94 -25.08 1.39 26.50
C GLY A 94 -23.72 0.74 26.36
N PHE A 95 -22.87 0.91 27.39
CA PHE A 95 -21.47 0.48 27.32
C PHE A 95 -21.31 -1.04 27.21
N GLY A 96 -21.97 -1.84 28.05
CA GLY A 96 -21.88 -3.31 27.99
C GLY A 96 -22.44 -3.90 26.69
N SER A 97 -23.51 -3.32 26.14
CA SER A 97 -24.04 -3.68 24.82
C SER A 97 -23.08 -3.27 23.69
N GLN A 98 -22.43 -2.11 23.79
CA GLN A 98 -21.40 -1.68 22.85
C GLN A 98 -20.18 -2.60 22.89
N LEU A 99 -19.73 -3.02 24.08
CA LEU A 99 -18.64 -3.99 24.24
C LEU A 99 -18.99 -5.35 23.63
N ARG A 100 -20.20 -5.87 23.89
CA ARG A 100 -20.67 -7.12 23.26
C ARG A 100 -20.76 -6.99 21.74
N ALA A 101 -21.28 -5.87 21.23
CA ALA A 101 -21.35 -5.60 19.80
C ALA A 101 -19.95 -5.51 19.17
N ALA A 102 -19.00 -4.83 19.80
CA ALA A 102 -17.62 -4.73 19.34
C ALA A 102 -16.91 -6.10 19.35
N GLY A 103 -17.04 -6.87 20.45
CA GLY A 103 -16.46 -8.20 20.56
C GLY A 103 -16.97 -9.18 19.49
N GLY A 104 -18.26 -9.13 19.18
CA GLY A 104 -18.85 -9.94 18.09
C GLY A 104 -18.26 -9.61 16.71
N ARG A 105 -17.94 -8.34 16.46
CA ARG A 105 -17.34 -7.88 15.19
C ARG A 105 -15.88 -8.34 15.03
N MET A 106 -15.14 -8.44 16.13
CA MET A 106 -13.74 -8.88 16.12
C MET A 106 -13.62 -10.39 15.95
N SER A 107 -14.56 -11.17 16.49
CA SER A 107 -14.53 -12.64 16.42
C SER A 107 -14.92 -13.18 15.03
N SER A 108 -15.91 -12.58 14.37
CA SER A 108 -16.48 -13.12 13.13
C SER A 108 -15.57 -12.99 11.91
N ARG A 109 -14.74 -11.94 11.82
CA ARG A 109 -13.83 -11.73 10.68
C ARG A 109 -12.64 -12.69 10.63
N LYS A 110 -12.22 -13.27 11.77
CA LYS A 110 -11.01 -14.11 11.82
C LYS A 110 -11.25 -15.57 11.45
N LYS A 111 -12.50 -16.05 11.45
CA LYS A 111 -12.82 -17.46 11.21
C LYS A 111 -13.00 -17.87 9.75
N ARG A 112 -13.33 -16.95 8.81
CA ARG A 112 -13.82 -17.37 7.48
C ARG A 112 -12.73 -17.82 6.49
N ASN A 113 -11.50 -17.30 6.58
CA ASN A 113 -10.46 -17.57 5.57
C ASN A 113 -9.11 -18.07 6.14
N GLN A 114 -8.92 -18.12 7.47
CA GLN A 114 -7.62 -18.48 8.08
C GLN A 114 -7.68 -19.51 9.22
N ALA A 115 -8.88 -19.89 9.68
CA ALA A 115 -9.01 -20.77 10.84
C ALA A 115 -8.54 -22.19 10.54
N ASP A 116 -8.92 -22.77 9.40
CA ASP A 116 -8.61 -24.18 9.12
C ASP A 116 -7.13 -24.42 8.81
N GLU A 117 -6.46 -23.49 8.10
CA GLU A 117 -5.03 -23.60 7.82
C GLU A 117 -4.17 -23.18 9.01
N ARG A 118 -4.45 -22.05 9.68
CA ARG A 118 -3.56 -21.57 10.76
C ARG A 118 -3.72 -22.35 12.06
N GLN A 119 -4.94 -22.78 12.43
CA GLN A 119 -5.12 -23.58 13.66
C GLN A 119 -4.51 -24.98 13.54
N ASN A 120 -4.62 -25.62 12.38
CA ASN A 120 -4.08 -26.97 12.19
C ASN A 120 -2.59 -26.99 11.84
N SER A 121 -2.03 -25.87 11.38
CA SER A 121 -0.60 -25.80 11.02
C SER A 121 0.37 -26.00 12.21
N SER A 122 -0.08 -25.85 13.45
CA SER A 122 0.76 -26.08 14.64
C SER A 122 0.67 -27.50 15.18
N ASN A 123 -0.27 -28.31 14.69
CA ASN A 123 -0.47 -29.68 15.17
C ASN A 123 0.60 -30.61 14.57
N ARG A 124 0.93 -31.66 15.32
CA ARG A 124 1.85 -32.73 14.91
C ARG A 124 1.03 -33.98 14.59
N ASN A 125 1.52 -34.79 13.67
CA ASN A 125 0.96 -36.13 13.42
C ASN A 125 1.34 -37.10 14.54
N LEU A 126 0.71 -38.28 14.56
CA LEU A 126 1.05 -39.38 15.48
C LEU A 126 2.52 -39.84 15.34
N ASP A 127 3.14 -39.58 14.19
CA ASP A 127 4.57 -39.80 13.89
C ASP A 127 5.48 -38.63 14.33
N GLY A 128 4.94 -37.62 15.03
CA GLY A 128 5.69 -36.48 15.55
C GLY A 128 6.13 -35.45 14.50
N ARG A 129 5.83 -35.63 13.21
CA ARG A 129 6.09 -34.62 12.16
C ARG A 129 5.05 -33.49 12.21
N ARG A 130 5.46 -32.24 11.94
CA ARG A 130 4.54 -31.09 11.90
C ARG A 130 3.69 -31.13 10.64
N LEU A 131 2.39 -30.81 10.72
CA LEU A 131 1.53 -30.79 9.54
C LEU A 131 2.03 -29.83 8.45
N ARG A 132 2.63 -28.69 8.83
CA ARG A 132 3.27 -27.74 7.90
C ARG A 132 4.28 -28.38 6.94
N THR A 133 5.14 -29.26 7.45
CA THR A 133 6.19 -29.86 6.60
C THR A 133 5.61 -30.87 5.63
N ILE A 134 4.54 -31.54 6.04
CA ILE A 134 3.81 -32.50 5.19
C ILE A 134 3.03 -31.75 4.12
N ASP A 135 2.39 -30.64 4.46
CA ASP A 135 1.66 -29.82 3.49
C ASP A 135 2.61 -29.13 2.50
N ALA A 136 3.78 -28.68 2.97
CA ALA A 136 4.83 -28.16 2.09
C ALA A 136 5.35 -29.24 1.14
N ALA A 137 5.60 -30.46 1.63
CA ALA A 137 6.03 -31.59 0.79
C ALA A 137 4.96 -32.00 -0.23
N LYS A 138 3.68 -32.00 0.15
CA LYS A 138 2.55 -32.25 -0.76
C LYS A 138 2.49 -31.20 -1.87
N LYS A 139 2.58 -29.91 -1.50
CA LYS A 139 2.60 -28.81 -2.49
C LYS A 139 3.78 -28.93 -3.46
N LEU A 140 4.96 -29.31 -2.95
CA LEU A 140 6.15 -29.54 -3.79
C LEU A 140 5.93 -30.72 -4.73
N ALA A 141 5.40 -31.84 -4.24
CA ALA A 141 5.10 -33.01 -5.05
C ALA A 141 4.05 -32.71 -6.14
N GLU A 142 2.99 -31.97 -5.81
CA GLU A 142 1.99 -31.53 -6.78
C GLU A 142 2.60 -30.61 -7.85
N HIS A 143 3.53 -29.74 -7.47
CA HIS A 143 4.22 -28.86 -8.40
C HIS A 143 5.11 -29.64 -9.37
N LEU A 144 5.90 -30.60 -8.86
CA LEU A 144 6.72 -31.49 -9.68
C LEU A 144 5.87 -32.36 -10.61
N ALA A 145 4.72 -32.83 -10.15
CA ALA A 145 3.79 -33.60 -10.99
C ALA A 145 3.13 -32.74 -12.10
N LYS A 146 2.91 -31.45 -11.86
CA LYS A 146 2.34 -30.51 -12.84
C LYS A 146 3.36 -29.97 -13.84
N LYS A 147 4.65 -29.91 -13.47
CA LYS A 147 5.76 -29.43 -14.34
C LYS A 147 5.79 -30.07 -15.74
N PRO A 148 5.76 -31.41 -15.92
CA PRO A 148 5.78 -31.99 -17.27
C PRO A 148 4.56 -31.60 -18.12
N GLY A 149 3.40 -31.38 -17.49
CA GLY A 149 2.20 -30.90 -18.17
C GLY A 149 2.27 -29.42 -18.57
N MET A 150 3.02 -28.60 -17.83
CA MET A 150 3.26 -27.19 -18.18
C MET A 150 4.31 -27.09 -19.30
N ASP A 151 5.39 -27.85 -19.21
CA ASP A 151 6.45 -27.85 -20.21
C ASP A 151 5.94 -28.36 -21.57
N ALA A 152 5.03 -29.35 -21.57
CA ALA A 152 4.39 -29.83 -22.79
C ALA A 152 3.50 -28.77 -23.44
N LYS A 153 2.72 -28.02 -22.63
CA LYS A 153 1.87 -26.93 -23.11
C LYS A 153 2.70 -25.76 -23.65
N GLU A 154 3.77 -25.40 -22.95
CA GLU A 154 4.67 -24.34 -23.41
C GLU A 154 5.36 -24.71 -24.73
N LYS A 155 5.77 -25.97 -24.89
CA LYS A 155 6.31 -26.48 -26.17
C LYS A 155 5.27 -26.46 -27.28
N GLU A 156 4.01 -26.80 -26.98
CA GLU A 156 2.92 -26.74 -27.94
C GLU A 156 2.62 -25.28 -28.38
N ASP A 157 2.56 -24.36 -27.43
CA ASP A 157 2.33 -22.94 -27.70
C ASP A 157 3.51 -22.32 -28.46
N ARG A 158 4.74 -22.72 -28.14
CA ARG A 158 5.93 -22.35 -28.91
C ARG A 158 5.82 -22.90 -30.33
N ARG A 159 5.50 -24.18 -30.52
CA ARG A 159 5.32 -24.78 -31.85
C ARG A 159 4.23 -24.07 -32.65
N LYS A 160 3.09 -23.74 -32.05
CA LYS A 160 2.02 -22.96 -32.70
C LYS A 160 2.50 -21.58 -33.13
N LYS A 161 3.25 -20.87 -32.28
CA LYS A 161 3.86 -19.57 -32.64
C LYS A 161 4.82 -19.72 -33.82
N TRP A 162 5.69 -20.73 -33.80
CA TRP A 162 6.60 -21.02 -34.91
C TRP A 162 5.85 -21.36 -36.20
N GLU A 163 4.82 -22.20 -36.12
CA GLU A 163 3.98 -22.55 -37.27
C GLU A 163 3.30 -21.31 -37.86
N THR A 164 2.75 -20.42 -37.03
CA THR A 164 2.18 -19.15 -37.53
C THR A 164 3.22 -18.24 -38.18
N VAL A 165 4.45 -18.20 -37.67
CA VAL A 165 5.53 -17.41 -38.28
C VAL A 165 5.95 -18.00 -39.63
N VAL A 166 6.08 -19.33 -39.72
CA VAL A 166 6.39 -20.04 -40.96
C VAL A 166 5.28 -19.88 -41.98
N GLU A 167 4.01 -19.97 -41.58
CA GLU A 167 2.88 -19.71 -42.48
C GLU A 167 2.85 -18.27 -43.01
N VAL A 168 3.14 -17.27 -42.16
CA VAL A 168 3.23 -15.88 -42.60
C VAL A 168 4.41 -15.66 -43.53
N ALA A 169 5.56 -16.30 -43.26
CA ALA A 169 6.73 -16.24 -44.14
C ALA A 169 6.46 -16.92 -45.50
N ASN A 170 5.85 -18.10 -45.50
CA ASN A 170 5.47 -18.81 -46.73
C ASN A 170 4.42 -18.03 -47.53
N LYS A 171 3.40 -17.45 -46.88
CA LYS A 171 2.44 -16.57 -47.57
C LYS A 171 3.13 -15.34 -48.16
N ARG A 172 4.06 -14.72 -47.43
CA ARG A 172 4.84 -13.60 -47.94
C ARG A 172 5.71 -14.02 -49.14
N GLU A 173 6.33 -15.19 -49.09
CA GLU A 173 7.12 -15.74 -50.21
C GLU A 173 6.23 -16.10 -51.41
N GLU A 174 5.07 -16.73 -51.19
CA GLU A 174 4.08 -17.03 -52.23
C GLU A 174 3.50 -15.76 -52.84
N GLU A 175 3.27 -14.69 -52.06
CA GLU A 175 2.85 -13.38 -52.56
C GLU A 175 3.95 -12.68 -53.37
N ILE A 176 5.23 -12.85 -52.98
CA ILE A 176 6.39 -12.39 -53.75
C ILE A 176 6.53 -13.19 -55.05
N LYS A 177 6.35 -14.52 -55.01
CA LYS A 177 6.52 -15.43 -56.15
C LYS A 177 5.34 -15.41 -57.12
N SER A 178 4.12 -15.22 -56.62
CA SER A 178 2.91 -15.07 -57.44
C SER A 178 2.71 -13.65 -58.00
N GLY A 179 3.64 -12.72 -57.69
CA GLY A 179 3.63 -11.37 -58.23
C GLY A 179 2.43 -10.52 -57.77
N LYS A 180 1.76 -10.92 -56.69
CA LYS A 180 0.50 -10.32 -56.23
C LYS A 180 0.66 -9.36 -55.05
N LEU A 181 1.87 -8.88 -54.79
CA LEU A 181 2.09 -7.65 -54.03
C LEU A 181 1.99 -6.45 -54.96
N GLY A 182 0.75 -6.07 -55.27
CA GLY A 182 0.43 -4.79 -55.88
C GLY A 182 0.60 -3.65 -54.87
N ALA A 183 1.40 -2.66 -55.26
CA ALA A 183 1.52 -1.34 -54.65
C ALA A 183 2.00 -1.27 -53.18
N GLY A 184 3.33 -1.28 -52.95
CA GLY A 184 3.87 -0.56 -51.78
C GLY A 184 5.15 -1.05 -51.12
N GLY A 185 5.66 -2.26 -51.36
CA GLY A 185 6.90 -2.66 -50.68
C GLY A 185 7.45 -3.99 -51.13
N GLY A 186 8.60 -3.97 -51.81
CA GLY A 186 9.34 -5.19 -52.15
C GLY A 186 9.80 -5.31 -53.60
N ARG A 187 9.61 -4.29 -54.44
CA ARG A 187 10.52 -4.08 -55.57
C ARG A 187 11.62 -3.19 -55.00
N LEU A 188 12.88 -3.65 -55.02
CA LEU A 188 13.99 -2.71 -54.98
C LEU A 188 13.68 -1.66 -56.05
N ASP A 189 13.74 -0.39 -55.66
CA ASP A 189 13.34 0.72 -56.53
C ASP A 189 14.01 0.53 -57.89
N ALA A 190 13.24 0.62 -58.98
CA ALA A 190 13.79 0.33 -60.31
C ALA A 190 15.00 1.23 -60.59
N GLU A 191 14.94 2.47 -60.09
CA GLU A 191 16.03 3.43 -60.08
C GLU A 191 17.24 2.99 -59.23
N TYR A 192 17.02 2.29 -58.11
CA TYR A 192 18.11 1.75 -57.29
C TYR A 192 18.81 0.55 -57.94
N VAL A 193 18.04 -0.35 -58.57
CA VAL A 193 18.61 -1.51 -59.28
C VAL A 193 19.38 -1.04 -60.51
N GLU A 194 18.79 -0.15 -61.31
CA GLU A 194 19.44 0.45 -62.47
C GLU A 194 20.64 1.32 -62.05
N GLY A 195 20.53 2.06 -60.94
CA GLY A 195 21.62 2.85 -60.37
C GLY A 195 22.79 2.00 -59.88
N LYS A 196 22.52 0.84 -59.25
CA LYS A 196 23.54 -0.13 -58.83
C LYS A 196 24.23 -0.76 -60.05
N GLU A 197 23.46 -1.18 -61.04
CA GLU A 197 23.99 -1.77 -62.28
C GLU A 197 24.83 -0.75 -63.06
N GLN A 198 24.36 0.49 -63.22
CA GLN A 198 25.13 1.58 -63.85
C GLN A 198 26.40 1.95 -63.06
N ALA A 199 26.38 1.87 -61.73
CA ALA A 199 27.57 2.09 -60.90
C ALA A 199 28.58 0.93 -61.04
N GLU A 200 28.09 -0.31 -61.10
CA GLU A 200 28.91 -1.49 -61.37
C GLU A 200 29.50 -1.47 -62.80
N ASP A 201 28.73 -1.05 -63.79
CA ASP A 201 29.21 -0.93 -65.16
C ASP A 201 30.19 0.23 -65.33
N LYS A 202 29.96 1.38 -64.69
CA LYS A 202 30.94 2.49 -64.67
C LYS A 202 32.23 2.09 -63.99
N THR A 203 32.17 1.31 -62.91
CA THR A 203 33.38 0.83 -62.22
C THR A 203 34.09 -0.23 -63.05
N ARG A 204 33.38 -1.19 -63.67
CA ARG A 204 33.96 -2.16 -64.62
C ARG A 204 34.59 -1.48 -65.83
N GLU A 205 33.94 -0.46 -66.39
CA GLU A 205 34.45 0.30 -67.52
C GLU A 205 35.69 1.12 -67.13
N ALA A 206 35.67 1.77 -65.96
CA ALA A 206 36.84 2.48 -65.42
C ALA A 206 38.03 1.54 -65.18
N VAL A 207 37.79 0.33 -64.64
CA VAL A 207 38.83 -0.69 -64.45
C VAL A 207 39.35 -1.21 -65.78
N MET A 208 38.49 -1.49 -66.76
CA MET A 208 38.92 -1.89 -68.11
C MET A 208 39.70 -0.79 -68.82
N LYS A 209 39.32 0.48 -68.64
CA LYS A 209 40.04 1.63 -69.17
C LYS A 209 41.39 1.79 -68.48
N ALA A 210 41.46 1.66 -67.15
CA ALA A 210 42.71 1.68 -66.39
C ALA A 210 43.63 0.50 -66.73
N MET A 211 43.09 -0.69 -67.04
CA MET A 211 43.90 -1.79 -67.57
C MET A 211 44.44 -1.49 -68.97
N ARG A 212 43.66 -0.84 -69.83
CA ARG A 212 44.08 -0.50 -71.20
C ARG A 212 45.07 0.67 -71.24
N GLU A 213 44.87 1.69 -70.41
CA GLU A 213 45.80 2.81 -70.20
C GLU A 213 47.02 2.39 -69.37
N GLY A 214 46.86 1.46 -68.43
CA GLY A 214 47.94 0.78 -67.73
C GLY A 214 48.79 -0.06 -68.68
N MET A 215 48.20 -0.70 -69.69
CA MET A 215 48.93 -1.38 -70.77
C MET A 215 49.72 -0.41 -71.65
N LEU A 216 49.21 0.82 -71.84
CA LEU A 216 49.88 1.89 -72.61
C LEU A 216 50.89 2.69 -71.78
N GLN A 217 50.78 2.71 -70.45
CA GLN A 217 51.77 3.29 -69.53
C GLN A 217 52.82 2.26 -69.08
N SER A 218 52.53 0.95 -69.16
CA SER A 218 53.44 -0.14 -68.81
C SER A 218 54.55 -0.41 -69.84
N GLU A 219 54.64 0.35 -70.95
CA GLU A 219 55.90 0.39 -71.72
C GLU A 219 57.02 1.20 -71.02
N ARG A 220 56.76 1.81 -69.84
CA ARG A 220 57.80 2.42 -68.99
C ARG A 220 57.66 2.01 -67.52
N THR A 221 58.57 1.11 -67.12
CA THR A 221 59.16 0.85 -65.79
C THR A 221 58.36 0.07 -64.72
N GLY A 222 58.54 -1.26 -64.71
CA GLY A 222 59.19 -2.05 -63.63
C GLY A 222 58.60 -2.16 -62.20
N SER A 223 58.45 -3.43 -61.75
CA SER A 223 58.49 -3.95 -60.34
C SER A 223 57.33 -3.62 -59.37
N GLU A 224 56.93 -4.42 -58.37
CA GLU A 224 56.99 -5.86 -58.01
C GLU A 224 56.18 -6.06 -56.69
N SER A 225 55.62 -7.28 -56.48
CA SER A 225 55.23 -7.89 -55.17
C SER A 225 54.03 -7.29 -54.38
N SER A 226 53.25 -7.97 -53.52
CA SER A 226 53.04 -9.38 -53.11
C SER A 226 51.69 -9.47 -52.37
N VAL A 227 51.09 -10.66 -52.34
CA VAL A 227 49.80 -11.05 -51.72
C VAL A 227 50.03 -11.95 -50.51
N GLU A 228 49.35 -11.73 -49.38
CA GLU A 228 49.05 -12.69 -48.27
C GLU A 228 47.87 -12.06 -47.45
N ASP A 229 46.62 -12.51 -47.48
CA ASP A 229 45.94 -13.70 -46.92
C ASP A 229 45.95 -13.76 -45.37
N VAL A 230 44.77 -13.63 -44.75
CA VAL A 230 44.55 -13.72 -43.29
C VAL A 230 43.30 -14.58 -43.07
N GLU A 231 43.53 -15.76 -42.50
CA GLU A 231 42.54 -16.77 -42.17
C GLU A 231 41.75 -16.44 -40.88
N GLU A 232 40.46 -16.78 -40.92
CA GLU A 232 39.54 -16.90 -39.78
C GLU A 232 39.86 -18.17 -38.97
N GLU A 233 39.77 -18.11 -37.64
CA GLU A 233 39.43 -19.29 -36.84
C GLU A 233 38.41 -18.97 -35.75
N SER A 234 37.68 -20.03 -35.43
CA SER A 234 36.35 -20.13 -34.84
C SER A 234 36.41 -20.86 -33.49
N GLU A 235 35.31 -20.77 -32.75
CA GLU A 235 34.92 -21.59 -31.58
C GLU A 235 35.61 -21.26 -30.24
N GLY A 236 34.98 -21.31 -29.07
CA GLY A 236 33.66 -21.81 -28.70
C GLY A 236 33.34 -21.48 -27.23
N GLU A 237 32.11 -21.82 -26.85
CA GLU A 237 31.44 -21.64 -25.55
C GLU A 237 32.22 -22.15 -24.33
N SER A 238 32.07 -21.47 -23.18
CA SER A 238 31.75 -22.14 -21.91
C SER A 238 31.14 -21.15 -20.91
N SER A 239 30.06 -21.61 -20.30
CA SER A 239 29.22 -21.02 -19.26
C SER A 239 29.91 -20.85 -17.91
N GLU A 240 29.55 -19.81 -17.16
CA GLU A 240 29.40 -19.85 -15.70
C GLU A 240 28.62 -18.61 -15.22
N ASP A 241 27.39 -18.85 -14.74
CA ASP A 241 26.57 -17.95 -13.93
C ASP A 241 27.11 -17.95 -12.49
N ASP A 242 27.35 -16.77 -11.91
CA ASP A 242 27.48 -16.57 -10.45
C ASP A 242 26.58 -15.40 -10.05
N ASP A 243 25.42 -15.75 -9.48
CA ASP A 243 24.49 -14.86 -8.79
C ASP A 243 24.93 -14.75 -7.31
N ASP A 244 25.31 -13.56 -6.86
CA ASP A 244 25.61 -13.25 -5.46
C ASP A 244 24.86 -11.97 -5.05
N ASP A 245 23.67 -12.14 -4.48
CA ASP A 245 22.90 -11.05 -3.85
C ASP A 245 22.47 -11.48 -2.43
N GLU A 246 23.30 -11.10 -1.46
CA GLU A 246 23.00 -11.09 -0.04
C GLU A 246 22.12 -9.88 0.30
N ASP A 247 20.80 -10.08 0.48
CA ASP A 247 19.91 -9.08 1.08
C ASP A 247 19.57 -9.44 2.53
N GLU A 248 20.35 -8.84 3.43
CA GLU A 248 20.18 -8.82 4.88
C GLU A 248 19.22 -7.70 5.28
N TRP A 249 17.97 -8.03 5.66
CA TRP A 249 17.08 -7.11 6.38
C TRP A 249 16.46 -7.80 7.60
N ARG A 250 16.87 -7.34 8.79
CA ARG A 250 16.27 -7.68 10.07
C ARG A 250 15.89 -6.43 10.84
#